data_AF-A0A1G0MG87-F1
#
_entry.id   AF-A0A1G0MG87-F1
#
_cell.length_a   1.000
_cell.length_b   1.000
_cell.length_c   1.000
_cell.angle_alpha   90.00
_cell.angle_beta   90.00
_cell.angle_gamma   90.00
#
_symmetry.space_group_name_H-M   'P 1'
#
loop_
_entity.id
_entity.type
_entity.pdbx_description
1 polymer ?
#
loop_
_entity_poly.entity_id
_entity_poly.type
_entity_poly.pdbx_seq_one_letter_code
_entity_poly.pdbx_strand_id
1 'polypeptide(L)'
;MEKDAILQKTIKTLSPFETANMVQFLQHLTVKDAITNPWFVGIFLIVAFYAVVVRSKFVLSALFTAASLLILIRYTMPAEGDSLSAASTLPFAFGGIAIGAVLIYLNFIKTE
;
A
#
# COMPACT_ATOMS: atom_id res chain seq x y z
N MET A 1 -35.42 4.19 19.07
CA MET A 1 -34.52 4.87 20.02
C MET A 1 -33.15 4.18 20.12
N GLU A 2 -33.01 2.95 20.64
CA GLU A 2 -31.70 2.26 20.65
C GLU A 2 -31.21 1.86 19.24
N LYS A 3 -32.11 1.40 18.36
CA LYS A 3 -31.75 0.99 16.99
C LYS A 3 -31.21 2.16 16.16
N ASP A 4 -31.78 3.34 16.32
CA ASP A 4 -31.35 4.55 15.60
C ASP A 4 -29.97 5.03 16.06
N ALA A 5 -29.67 4.90 17.36
CA ALA A 5 -28.36 5.21 17.91
C ALA A 5 -27.27 4.23 17.43
N ILE A 6 -27.60 2.94 17.28
CA ILE A 6 -26.68 1.92 16.75
C ILE A 6 -26.45 2.15 15.25
N LEU A 7 -27.49 2.52 14.49
CA LEU A 7 -27.36 2.86 13.06
C LEU A 7 -26.47 4.08 12.86
N GLN A 8 -26.68 5.16 13.63
CA GLN A 8 -25.82 6.36 13.55
C GLN A 8 -24.37 6.07 13.92
N LYS A 9 -24.13 5.23 14.93
CA LYS A 9 -22.77 4.84 15.34
C LYS A 9 -22.09 3.95 14.31
N THR A 10 -22.86 3.07 13.66
CA THR A 10 -22.40 2.23 12.56
C THR A 10 -22.06 3.06 11.34
N ILE A 11 -22.95 3.98 10.94
CA ILE A 11 -22.71 4.91 9.82
C ILE A 11 -21.48 5.78 10.10
N LYS A 12 -21.33 6.32 11.32
CA LYS A 12 -20.17 7.14 11.68
C LYS A 12 -18.85 6.35 11.69
N THR A 13 -18.91 5.06 11.99
CA THR A 13 -17.74 4.15 11.96
C THR A 13 -17.43 3.65 10.55
N LEU A 14 -18.44 3.48 9.70
CA LEU A 14 -18.29 3.02 8.31
C LEU A 14 -18.06 4.16 7.31
N SER A 15 -18.46 5.38 7.63
CA SER A 15 -18.24 6.57 6.80
C SER A 15 -16.77 6.74 6.36
N PRO A 16 -15.73 6.53 7.20
CA PRO A 16 -14.35 6.57 6.72
C PRO A 16 -13.99 5.44 5.74
N PHE A 17 -14.76 4.35 5.70
CA PHE A 17 -14.59 3.24 4.76
C PHE A 17 -15.45 3.36 3.51
N GLU A 18 -16.22 4.45 3.36
CA GLU A 18 -16.86 4.76 2.08
C GLU A 18 -15.78 4.85 1.01
N THR A 19 -16.04 4.21 -0.14
CA THR A 19 -15.08 4.08 -1.24
C THR A 19 -14.47 5.43 -1.64
N ALA A 20 -15.25 6.52 -1.55
CA ALA A 20 -14.77 7.88 -1.80
C ALA A 20 -13.70 8.33 -0.79
N ASN A 21 -13.91 8.11 0.51
CA ASN A 21 -12.95 8.42 1.56
C ASN A 21 -11.71 7.53 1.50
N MET A 22 -11.86 6.26 1.11
CA MET A 22 -10.73 5.35 0.90
C MET A 22 -9.88 5.77 -0.31
N VAL A 23 -10.51 6.18 -1.42
CA VAL A 23 -9.80 6.71 -2.59
C VAL A 23 -9.11 8.03 -2.26
N GLN A 24 -9.77 8.96 -1.58
CA GLN A 24 -9.18 10.22 -1.14
C GLN A 24 -8.02 9.99 -0.16
N PHE A 25 -8.18 9.06 0.78
CA PHE A 25 -7.11 8.64 1.67
C PHE A 25 -5.92 8.07 0.88
N LEU A 26 -6.14 7.17 -0.08
CA LEU A 26 -5.08 6.61 -0.92
C LEU A 26 -4.39 7.65 -1.81
N GLN A 27 -5.12 8.64 -2.31
CA GLN A 27 -4.58 9.77 -3.08
C GLN A 27 -3.71 10.70 -2.22
N HIS A 28 -4.10 10.91 -0.96
CA HIS A 28 -3.34 11.69 0.02
C HIS A 28 -2.33 10.85 0.82
N LEU A 29 -2.29 9.53 0.64
CA LEU A 29 -1.31 8.63 1.24
C LEU A 29 0.02 8.79 0.51
N THR A 30 0.66 9.93 0.75
CA THR A 30 1.93 10.24 0.12
C THR A 30 3.04 9.60 0.95
N VAL A 31 3.98 8.92 0.27
CA VAL A 31 5.26 8.50 0.89
C VAL A 31 5.94 9.69 1.60
N LYS A 32 5.70 10.90 1.09
CA LYS A 32 6.15 12.16 1.68
C LYS A 32 5.63 12.38 3.10
N ASP A 33 4.34 12.12 3.37
CA ASP A 33 3.72 12.30 4.69
C ASP A 33 4.14 11.20 5.67
N ALA A 34 4.40 10.00 5.15
CA ALA A 34 4.97 8.91 5.92
C ALA A 34 6.43 9.18 6.35
N ILE A 35 7.23 9.77 5.46
CA ILE A 35 8.64 10.13 5.73
C ILE A 35 8.76 11.34 6.66
N THR A 36 7.83 12.30 6.60
CA THR A 36 7.85 13.45 7.51
C THR A 36 7.42 13.10 8.95
N ASN A 37 6.84 11.91 9.19
CA ASN A 37 6.53 11.41 10.52
C ASN A 37 7.70 10.58 11.10
N PRO A 38 8.44 11.10 12.12
CA PRO A 38 9.63 10.42 12.66
C PRO A 38 9.32 9.06 13.28
N TRP A 39 8.12 8.88 13.86
CA TRP A 39 7.70 7.62 14.45
C TRP A 39 7.46 6.54 13.40
N PHE A 40 6.84 6.91 12.29
CA PHE A 40 6.60 5.99 11.18
C PHE A 40 7.92 5.53 10.56
N VAL A 41 8.83 6.47 10.31
CA VAL A 41 10.18 6.17 9.80
C VAL A 41 10.96 5.28 10.77
N GLY A 42 10.91 5.57 12.07
CA GLY A 42 11.60 4.78 13.10
C GLY A 42 11.11 3.32 13.14
N ILE A 43 9.80 3.11 13.17
CA ILE A 43 9.21 1.76 13.15
C ILE A 43 9.55 1.04 11.85
N PHE A 44 9.40 1.71 10.71
CA PHE A 44 9.72 1.14 9.40
C PHE A 44 11.20 0.71 9.32
N LEU A 45 12.12 1.53 9.82
CA LEU A 45 13.55 1.21 9.87
C LEU A 45 13.84 0.01 10.76
N ILE A 46 13.23 -0.07 11.95
CA ILE A 46 13.41 -1.22 12.85
C ILE A 46 12.92 -2.51 12.18
N VAL A 47 11.75 -2.46 11.54
CA VAL A 47 11.16 -3.62 10.85
C VAL A 47 12.01 -4.01 9.64
N ALA A 48 12.47 -3.03 8.84
CA ALA A 48 13.33 -3.26 7.70
C ALA A 48 14.70 -3.83 8.12
N PHE A 49 15.29 -3.28 9.18
CA PHE A 49 16.55 -3.78 9.73
C PHE A 49 16.39 -5.20 10.26
N TYR A 50 15.31 -5.48 11.00
CA TYR A 50 14.98 -6.82 11.46
C TYR A 50 14.82 -7.81 10.29
N ALA A 51 14.13 -7.40 9.22
CA ALA A 51 13.95 -8.23 8.02
C ALA A 51 15.30 -8.60 7.38
N VAL A 52 16.24 -7.66 7.32
CA VAL A 52 17.59 -7.87 6.76
C VAL A 52 18.45 -8.74 7.69
N VAL A 53 18.44 -8.48 8.99
CA VAL A 53 19.26 -9.20 9.98
C VAL A 53 18.78 -10.64 10.16
N VAL A 54 17.47 -10.85 10.31
CA VAL A 54 16.89 -12.19 10.48
C VAL A 54 16.82 -12.95 9.15
N ARG A 55 17.09 -12.28 8.01
CA ARG A 55 16.96 -12.82 6.65
C ARG A 55 15.60 -13.51 6.43
N SER A 56 14.56 -13.02 7.09
CA SER A 56 13.24 -13.64 6.98
C SER A 56 12.67 -13.34 5.59
N LYS A 57 12.64 -14.37 4.73
CA LYS A 57 12.10 -14.30 3.36
C LYS A 57 10.66 -13.76 3.37
N PHE A 58 9.88 -14.10 4.39
CA PHE A 58 8.51 -13.62 4.58
C PHE A 58 8.43 -12.12 4.88
N VAL A 59 9.24 -11.62 5.83
CA VAL A 59 9.22 -10.18 6.19
C VAL A 59 9.76 -9.34 5.04
N LEU A 60 10.80 -9.82 4.36
CA LEU A 60 11.41 -9.12 3.22
C LEU A 60 10.45 -9.06 2.02
N SER A 61 9.73 -10.15 1.73
CA SER A 61 8.72 -10.17 0.68
C SER A 61 7.48 -9.34 1.03
N ALA A 62 7.07 -9.30 2.30
CA ALA A 62 5.99 -8.42 2.77
C ALA A 62 6.36 -6.93 2.59
N LEU A 63 7.58 -6.54 2.98
CA LEU A 63 8.09 -5.17 2.78
C LEU A 63 8.20 -4.81 1.30
N PHE A 64 8.75 -5.72 0.48
CA PHE A 64 8.85 -5.52 -0.96
C PHE A 64 7.48 -5.39 -1.61
N THR A 65 6.52 -6.23 -1.22
CA THR A 65 5.14 -6.16 -1.70
C THR A 65 4.52 -4.82 -1.33
N ALA A 66 4.57 -4.43 -0.04
CA ALA A 66 4.00 -3.17 0.43
C ALA A 66 4.59 -1.95 -0.30
N ALA A 67 5.92 -1.88 -0.44
CA ALA A 67 6.59 -0.80 -1.16
C ALA A 67 6.18 -0.77 -2.64
N SER A 68 6.15 -1.92 -3.29
CA SER A 68 5.79 -2.00 -4.71
C SER A 68 4.33 -1.66 -4.96
N LEU A 69 3.43 -2.04 -4.05
CA LEU A 69 1.99 -1.74 -4.13
C LEU A 69 1.73 -0.24 -3.95
N LEU A 70 2.44 0.43 -3.04
CA LEU A 70 2.38 1.89 -2.87
C LEU A 70 2.82 2.62 -4.14
N ILE A 71 3.90 2.16 -4.77
CA ILE A 71 4.37 2.70 -6.05
C ILE A 71 3.29 2.49 -7.13
N LEU A 72 2.73 1.28 -7.21
CA LEU A 72 1.71 0.94 -8.20
C LEU A 72 0.45 1.80 -8.05
N ILE A 73 -0.05 1.97 -6.82
CA ILE A 73 -1.20 2.82 -6.50
C ILE A 73 -0.94 4.26 -6.92
N ARG A 74 0.27 4.78 -6.70
CA ARG A 74 0.64 6.13 -7.11
C ARG A 74 0.59 6.33 -8.62
N TYR A 75 0.93 5.31 -9.40
CA TYR A 75 0.85 5.35 -10.85
C TYR A 75 -0.57 5.12 -11.40
N THR A 76 -1.42 4.37 -10.69
CA THR A 76 -2.80 4.09 -11.13
C THR A 76 -3.84 5.07 -10.65
N MET A 77 -3.55 5.84 -9.61
CA MET A 77 -4.41 6.92 -9.11
C MET A 77 -3.72 8.27 -9.35
N PRO A 78 -3.71 8.76 -10.60
CA PRO A 78 -3.18 10.09 -10.87
C PRO A 78 -4.07 11.15 -10.19
N ALA A 79 -3.46 12.30 -9.86
CA ALA A 79 -4.15 13.40 -9.19
C ALA A 79 -5.31 13.96 -10.03
N GLU A 80 -6.28 14.59 -9.37
CA GLU A 80 -7.46 15.16 -10.03
C GLU A 80 -7.06 16.08 -11.20
N GLY A 81 -7.49 15.71 -12.41
CA GLY A 81 -7.23 16.45 -13.66
C GLY A 81 -6.47 15.67 -14.74
N ASP A 82 -5.89 14.52 -14.41
CA ASP A 82 -5.19 13.67 -15.39
C ASP A 82 -6.10 12.54 -15.89
N SER A 83 -6.25 12.41 -17.21
CA SER A 83 -7.09 11.36 -17.79
C SER A 83 -6.38 10.00 -17.73
N LEU A 84 -7.11 8.95 -17.32
CA LEU A 84 -6.62 7.58 -17.35
C LEU A 84 -6.29 7.17 -18.80
N SER A 85 -5.03 7.33 -19.19
CA SER A 85 -4.52 6.99 -20.51
C SER A 85 -3.98 5.56 -20.51
N ALA A 86 -4.03 4.87 -21.65
CA ALA A 86 -3.40 3.54 -21.80
C ALA A 86 -1.91 3.54 -21.40
N ALA A 87 -1.24 4.69 -21.54
CA ALA A 87 0.14 4.90 -21.09
C ALA A 87 0.30 4.85 -19.55
N SER A 88 -0.72 5.30 -18.79
CA SER A 88 -0.73 5.24 -17.31
C SER A 88 -1.03 3.84 -16.77
N THR A 89 -1.71 3.00 -17.55
CA THR A 89 -2.06 1.62 -17.19
C THR A 89 -0.93 0.62 -17.48
N LEU A 90 0.00 0.97 -18.39
CA LEU A 90 1.13 0.12 -18.76
C LEU A 90 2.07 -0.18 -17.58
N PRO A 91 2.54 0.82 -16.80
CA PRO A 91 3.38 0.59 -15.62
C PRO A 91 2.71 -0.29 -14.57
N PHE A 92 1.37 -0.25 -14.47
CA PHE A 92 0.61 -1.13 -13.59
C PHE A 92 0.66 -2.59 -14.05
N ALA A 93 0.34 -2.84 -15.32
CA ALA A 93 0.29 -4.20 -15.87
C ALA A 93 1.67 -4.87 -15.85
N PHE A 94 2.71 -4.17 -16.33
CA PHE A 94 4.07 -4.70 -16.33
C PHE A 94 4.70 -4.69 -14.94
N GLY A 95 4.40 -3.68 -14.12
CA GLY A 95 4.87 -3.59 -12.73
C GLY A 95 4.34 -4.75 -11.89
N GLY A 96 3.04 -5.07 -11.98
CA GLY A 96 2.44 -6.20 -11.27
C GLY A 96 3.10 -7.54 -11.63
N ILE A 97 3.34 -7.77 -12.93
CA ILE A 97 4.02 -8.99 -13.40
C ILE A 97 5.46 -9.04 -12.88
N ALA A 98 6.19 -7.93 -12.94
CA ALA A 98 7.57 -7.86 -12.45
C ALA A 98 7.66 -8.12 -10.94
N ILE A 99 6.76 -7.51 -10.15
CA ILE A 99 6.66 -7.74 -8.70
C ILE A 99 6.38 -9.20 -8.41
N GLY A 100 5.39 -9.79 -9.11
CA GLY A 100 5.06 -11.21 -8.99
C GLY A 100 6.24 -12.12 -9.29
N ALA A 101 6.98 -11.86 -10.38
CA ALA A 101 8.16 -12.61 -10.75
C ALA A 101 9.27 -12.53 -9.69
N VAL A 102 9.52 -11.34 -9.13
CA VAL A 102 10.48 -11.14 -8.04
C VAL A 102 10.05 -11.89 -6.77
N LEU A 103 8.76 -11.86 -6.43
CA LEU A 103 8.23 -12.57 -5.27
C LEU A 103 8.32 -14.09 -5.42
N ILE A 104 7.99 -14.61 -6.60
CA ILE A 104 8.15 -16.04 -6.92
C ILE A 104 9.63 -16.42 -6.83
N TYR A 105 10.52 -15.62 -7.41
CA TYR A 105 11.96 -15.87 -7.33
C TYR A 105 12.47 -15.88 -5.89
N LEU A 106 12.09 -14.89 -5.07
CA LEU A 106 12.56 -14.78 -3.69
C LEU A 106 12.02 -15.87 -2.76
N ASN A 107 10.77 -16.30 -2.94
CA ASN A 107 10.12 -17.24 -2.02
C ASN A 107 10.21 -18.69 -2.47
N PHE A 108 10.29 -18.96 -3.77
CA PHE A 108 10.19 -20.33 -4.30
C PHE A 108 11.46 -20.79 -5.04
N ILE A 109 12.16 -19.90 -5.75
CA ILE A 109 13.32 -20.28 -6.58
C ILE A 109 14.63 -20.12 -5.79
N LYS A 110 14.81 -18.97 -5.12
CA LYS A 110 15.92 -18.70 -4.22
C LYS A 110 15.63 -19.29 -2.83
N THR A 111 15.23 -20.56 -2.85
CA THR A 111 15.12 -21.39 -1.67
C THR A 111 16.33 -22.30 -1.63
N GLU A 112 17.42 -21.76 -1.07
CA GLU A 112 18.25 -22.57 -0.17
C GLU A 112 17.37 -23.05 0.99
#